data_AF-A0A541B0Y0-F1
#
_entry.id   AF-A0A541B0Y0-F1
#
_cell.length_a   1.000
_cell.length_b   1.000
_cell.length_c   1.000
_cell.angle_alpha   90.00
_cell.angle_beta   90.00
_cell.angle_gamma   90.00
#
_symmetry.space_group_name_H-M   'P 1'
#
loop_
_entity.id
_entity.type
_entity.pdbx_description
1 polymer ?
#
loop_
_entity_poly.entity_id
_entity_poly.type
_entity_poly.pdbx_seq_one_letter_code
_entity_poly.pdbx_strand_id
1 'polypeptide(L)'
;MTGTRVVALRAIPVLGWMFLAVGLIRPFRGRTLRALWWTDVALSVGAHAAQVPMALEHGRRLGHSDGRIVAMTMLLGATWWRTQR
;
A
#
# COMPACT_ATOMS: atom_id res chain seq x y z
N MET A 1 -4.44 12.77 13.68
CA MET A 1 -3.78 13.36 12.51
C MET A 1 -4.76 14.30 11.84
N THR A 2 -4.31 15.45 11.30
CA THR A 2 -5.15 16.33 10.47
C THR A 2 -5.42 15.68 9.11
N GLY A 3 -6.52 16.04 8.45
CA GLY A 3 -6.90 15.46 7.14
C GLY A 3 -5.80 15.57 6.09
N THR A 4 -5.15 16.73 5.99
CA THR A 4 -4.05 16.99 5.04
C THR A 4 -2.86 16.04 5.22
N ARG A 5 -2.49 15.73 6.47
CA ARG A 5 -1.39 14.81 6.77
C ARG A 5 -1.71 13.37 6.37
N VAL A 6 -2.97 12.94 6.54
CA VAL A 6 -3.42 11.60 6.11
C VAL A 6 -3.37 11.48 4.59
N VAL A 7 -3.83 12.51 3.86
CA VAL A 7 -3.76 12.54 2.39
C VAL A 7 -2.31 12.46 1.91
N ALA A 8 -1.41 13.26 2.49
CA ALA A 8 0.01 13.23 2.12
C ALA A 8 0.65 11.85 2.34
N LEU A 9 0.35 11.18 3.45
CA LEU A 9 0.86 9.83 3.72
C LEU A 9 0.30 8.78 2.77
N ARG A 10 -0.97 8.91 2.37
CA ARG A 10 -1.62 8.00 1.41
C ARG A 10 -1.12 8.17 -0.02
N ALA A 11 -0.48 9.30 -0.36
CA ALA A 11 0.14 9.48 -1.67
C ALA A 11 1.33 8.54 -1.89
N ILE A 12 2.07 8.19 -0.84
CA ILE A 12 3.26 7.32 -0.92
C ILE A 12 2.93 5.93 -1.50
N PRO A 13 1.99 5.13 -0.95
CA PRO A 13 1.67 3.83 -1.52
C PRO A 13 1.06 3.93 -2.92
N VAL A 14 0.31 5.00 -3.23
CA VAL A 14 -0.22 5.23 -4.58
C VAL A 14 0.92 5.46 -5.57
N LEU A 15 1.90 6.28 -5.22
CA LEU A 15 3.09 6.52 -6.05
C LEU A 15 3.93 5.23 -6.21
N GLY A 16 4.00 4.38 -5.18
CA GLY A 16 4.61 3.05 -5.29
C GLY A 16 3.92 2.18 -6.35
N TRP A 17 2.60 2.04 -6.27
CA TRP A 17 1.84 1.32 -7.31
C TRP A 17 2.03 1.90 -8.71
N MET A 18 2.08 3.22 -8.86
CA MET A 18 2.38 3.87 -10.13
C MET A 18 3.80 3.55 -10.63
N PHE A 19 4.80 3.59 -9.74
CA PHE A 19 6.18 3.22 -10.06
C PHE A 19 6.29 1.75 -10.51
N LEU A 20 5.55 0.86 -9.86
CA LEU A 20 5.46 -0.54 -10.26
C LEU A 20 4.86 -0.71 -11.66
N ALA A 21 3.74 -0.03 -11.93
CA ALA A 21 3.09 -0.04 -13.25
C ALA A 21 4.03 0.46 -14.35
N VAL A 22 4.77 1.55 -14.10
CA VAL A 22 5.77 2.06 -15.05
C VAL A 22 6.85 1.02 -15.32
N GLY A 23 7.40 0.36 -14.30
CA GLY A 23 8.42 -0.66 -14.48
C GLY A 23 7.90 -1.95 -15.16
N LEU A 24 6.59 -2.22 -15.06
CA LEU A 24 5.95 -3.33 -15.79
C LEU A 24 5.78 -3.00 -17.29
N ILE A 25 5.33 -1.79 -17.61
CA ILE A 25 5.14 -1.32 -19.00
C ILE A 25 6.48 -1.07 -19.69
N ARG A 26 7.44 -0.49 -18.96
CA ARG A 26 8.77 -0.11 -19.46
C ARG A 26 9.85 -0.60 -18.49
N PRO A 27 10.30 -1.86 -18.61
CA PRO A 27 11.29 -2.45 -17.71
C PRO A 27 12.57 -1.62 -17.57
N PHE A 28 12.95 -1.36 -16.32
CA PHE A 28 14.14 -0.56 -16.01
C PHE A 28 15.44 -1.32 -16.31
N ARG A 29 16.36 -0.67 -17.04
CA ARG A 29 17.65 -1.28 -17.45
C ARG A 29 18.82 -1.00 -16.51
N GLY A 30 18.73 0.01 -15.65
CA GLY A 30 19.77 0.31 -14.65
C GLY A 30 19.69 -0.62 -13.44
N ARG A 31 20.83 -1.06 -12.90
CA ARG A 31 20.88 -1.93 -11.71
C ARG A 31 20.15 -1.29 -10.51
N THR A 32 20.37 -0.01 -10.27
CA THR A 32 19.75 0.74 -9.17
C THR A 32 18.23 0.80 -9.30
N LEU A 33 17.71 1.18 -10.48
CA LEU A 33 16.26 1.24 -10.71
C LEU A 33 15.59 -0.13 -10.62
N ARG A 34 16.26 -1.20 -11.09
CA ARG A 34 15.76 -2.57 -10.90
C ARG A 34 15.70 -2.95 -9.42
N ALA A 35 16.72 -2.63 -8.64
CA ALA A 35 16.74 -2.90 -7.22
C ALA A 35 15.59 -2.16 -6.52
N LEU A 36 15.45 -0.86 -6.77
CA LEU A 36 14.33 -0.06 -6.25
C LEU A 36 12.97 -0.63 -6.64
N TRP A 37 12.79 -1.04 -7.91
CA TRP A 37 11.55 -1.63 -8.38
C TRP A 37 11.23 -2.94 -7.67
N TRP A 38 12.19 -3.86 -7.54
CA TRP A 38 11.97 -5.10 -6.80
C TRP A 38 11.73 -4.89 -5.31
N THR A 39 12.42 -3.91 -4.69
CA THR A 39 12.13 -3.50 -3.31
C THR A 39 10.69 -3.02 -3.20
N ASP A 40 10.23 -2.17 -4.11
CA ASP A 40 8.87 -1.65 -4.07
C ASP A 40 7.82 -2.73 -4.39
N VAL A 41 8.13 -3.73 -5.22
CA VAL A 41 7.27 -4.92 -5.41
C VAL A 41 7.12 -5.66 -4.08
N ALA A 42 8.23 -5.92 -3.39
CA ALA A 42 8.20 -6.61 -2.11
C ALA A 42 7.40 -5.83 -1.05
N LEU A 43 7.51 -4.50 -1.03
CA LEU A 43 6.76 -3.64 -0.11
C LEU A 43 5.27 -3.56 -0.48
N SER A 44 4.95 -3.23 -1.73
CA SER A 44 3.57 -2.99 -2.18
C SER A 44 2.75 -4.28 -2.28
N VAL A 45 3.35 -5.40 -2.69
CA VAL A 45 2.64 -6.68 -2.76
C VAL A 45 2.83 -7.45 -1.46
N GLY A 46 4.09 -7.74 -1.10
CA GLY A 46 4.41 -8.59 0.03
C GLY A 46 4.03 -7.96 1.38
N ALA A 47 4.52 -6.75 1.66
CA ALA A 47 4.27 -6.12 2.95
C ALA A 47 2.79 -5.71 3.11
N HIS A 48 2.10 -5.24 2.06
CA HIS A 48 0.66 -4.99 2.15
C HIS A 48 -0.14 -6.27 2.38
N ALA A 49 0.17 -7.37 1.68
CA ALA A 49 -0.49 -8.65 1.92
C ALA A 49 -0.25 -9.16 3.36
N ALA A 50 0.98 -9.04 3.87
CA ALA A 50 1.32 -9.40 5.24
C ALA A 50 0.58 -8.55 6.30
N GLN A 51 0.11 -7.36 5.95
CA GLN A 51 -0.67 -6.50 6.84
C GLN A 51 -2.16 -6.89 6.91
N VAL A 52 -2.67 -7.69 5.96
CA VAL A 52 -4.10 -8.02 5.86
C VAL A 52 -4.65 -8.65 7.15
N PRO A 53 -4.00 -9.62 7.82
CA PRO A 53 -4.53 -10.20 9.05
C PRO A 53 -4.78 -9.15 10.15
N MET A 54 -3.81 -8.25 10.37
CA MET A 54 -3.92 -7.17 11.35
C MET A 54 -4.96 -6.12 10.94
N ALA A 55 -5.06 -5.83 9.65
CA ALA A 55 -6.06 -4.91 9.12
C ALA A 55 -7.49 -5.47 9.26
N LEU A 56 -7.68 -6.78 9.06
CA LEU A 56 -8.95 -7.46 9.29
C LEU A 56 -9.38 -7.37 10.75
N GLU A 57 -8.44 -7.61 11.67
CA GLU A 57 -8.69 -7.50 13.10
C GLU A 57 -9.19 -6.09 13.49
N HIS A 58 -8.56 -5.03 12.99
CA HIS A 58 -8.96 -3.65 13.25
C HIS A 58 -10.23 -3.24 12.50
N GLY A 59 -10.29 -3.48 11.19
CA GLY A 59 -11.35 -2.98 10.33
C GLY A 59 -12.72 -3.60 10.64
N ARG A 60 -12.76 -4.87 11.06
CA ARG A 60 -14.00 -5.53 11.47
C ARG A 60 -14.60 -4.90 12.72
N ARG A 61 -13.78 -4.50 13.68
CA ARG A 61 -14.23 -3.77 14.89
C ARG A 61 -14.86 -2.42 14.55
N LEU A 62 -14.46 -1.82 13.43
CA LEU A 62 -15.01 -0.57 12.90
C LEU A 62 -16.18 -0.78 11.92
N GLY A 63 -16.67 -2.02 11.79
CA GLY A 63 -17.82 -2.35 10.93
C GLY A 63 -17.52 -2.37 9.43
N HIS A 64 -16.26 -2.39 9.01
CA HIS A 64 -15.91 -2.54 7.60
C HIS A 64 -16.06 -4.00 7.14
N SER A 65 -16.47 -4.18 5.88
CA SER A 65 -16.47 -5.50 5.25
C SER A 65 -15.05 -5.98 4.94
N ASP A 66 -14.84 -7.30 5.01
CA ASP A 66 -13.54 -7.92 4.72
C ASP A 66 -12.99 -7.52 3.36
N GLY A 67 -13.83 -7.54 2.32
CA GLY A 67 -13.42 -7.12 0.98
C GLY A 67 -12.90 -5.68 0.93
N ARG A 68 -13.55 -4.75 1.64
CA ARG A 68 -13.09 -3.36 1.73
C ARG A 68 -11.76 -3.26 2.48
N ILE A 69 -11.63 -3.99 3.59
CA ILE A 69 -10.39 -4.02 4.39
C ILE A 69 -9.22 -4.50 3.54
N VAL A 70 -9.37 -5.64 2.86
CA VAL A 70 -8.31 -6.21 2.02
C VAL A 70 -7.98 -5.26 0.88
N ALA A 71 -8.98 -4.78 0.13
CA ALA A 71 -8.75 -3.90 -1.01
C ALA A 71 -8.00 -2.62 -0.62
N MET A 72 -8.41 -1.99 0.48
CA MET A 72 -7.78 -0.76 0.94
C MET A 72 -6.41 -0.98 1.58
N THR A 73 -6.20 -2.13 2.24
CA THR A 73 -4.88 -2.50 2.76
C THR A 73 -3.92 -2.81 1.61
N MET A 74 -4.38 -3.45 0.53
CA MET A 74 -3.55 -3.64 -0.67
C MET A 74 -3.25 -2.32 -1.37
N LEU A 75 -4.20 -1.39 -1.45
CA LEU A 75 -3.99 -0.12 -2.12
C LEU A 75 -3.10 0.84 -1.32
N LEU A 76 -3.30 0.92 -0.01
CA LEU A 76 -2.74 1.99 0.84
C LEU A 76 -1.90 1.47 2.01
N GLY A 77 -1.80 0.15 2.19
CA GLY A 77 -1.07 -0.47 3.28
C GLY A 77 -1.52 0.01 4.66
N ALA A 78 -0.55 0.16 5.55
CA ALA A 78 -0.75 0.62 6.92
C ALA A 78 -1.32 2.03 7.02
N THR A 79 -1.15 2.86 5.99
CA THR A 79 -1.67 4.23 6.00
C THR A 79 -3.20 4.27 5.97
N TRP A 80 -3.85 3.19 5.52
CA TRP A 80 -5.31 3.07 5.60
C TRP A 80 -5.76 2.63 6.99
N TRP A 81 -5.44 1.41 7.43
CA TRP A 81 -6.03 0.84 8.65
C TRP A 81 -5.58 1.56 9.92
N ARG A 82 -4.37 2.14 9.97
CA ARG A 82 -3.90 2.93 11.14
C ARG A 82 -4.52 4.32 11.24
N THR A 83 -5.18 4.79 10.18
CA THR A 83 -5.81 6.11 10.16
C THR A 83 -7.33 6.07 10.20
N GLN A 84 -7.92 4.86 10.20
CA GLN A 84 -9.33 4.70 10.52
C GLN A 84 -9.55 4.97 12.01
N ARG A 85 -10.59 5.73 12.32
CA ARG A 85 -11.03 6.07 13.67
C ARG A 85 -12.42 5.52 13.90
#